data_AF-A0AAJ0GED1-F1
#
_entry.id   AF-A0AAJ0GED1-F1
#
_cell.length_a   1.000
_cell.length_b   1.000
_cell.length_c   1.000
_cell.angle_alpha   90.00
_cell.angle_beta   90.00
_cell.angle_gamma   90.00
#
_symmetry.space_group_name_H-M   'P 1'
#
loop_
_entity.id
_entity.type
_entity.pdbx_description
1 polymer ?
#
loop_
_entity_poly.entity_id
_entity_poly.type
_entity_poly.pdbx_seq_one_letter_code
_entity_poly.pdbx_strand_id
1 'polypeptide(L)'
;MTSPGYEPGKTSPKLAHDFLLFDPVRSNPNVLIGHAPPQGEGVQLTPNVQSCKHDYTAKASQSVPPPLDLRPDGTTKYKLAVMCKRCRVHADIQIDYSHSRTPCPTNDHQLHHFQQLPARNVVDANPIGWGWQCSIEECKATLSIGFRSPRVTTADLNLLTSTDLLKKRYEALLEVDADRDGIKQATPVDVLWRLKRYISDGLQASHKKFPGHNKRFQEAFGLKGRDGREFLERLGFKYADEDEDWHLPQPDQIQDRLEANGTTLREYLEDVEKELFALMRKLSAELNLEDSGKDHSLASANTDVERTMGATPYQRQSRTNTSNSELPYYNSLGILPDFSDTLIEYAYERQTVCHPSLYAYYFECLQVITEQRHSEQLQIKLATLTSEDVFSRRDIFVAFRYIGISVDDASNLTDGQIRDKFQAQQSDLGAAAQQQARDHLYKIGRFRNSTILINASRQSVDTYEDALSWLGNGVDKSTSDDALLAVYGFKARASSVLLLCFADFFTERREQGERRHSPESARDDRKSPEEQHAQQLPPYWGARDY
;
A
#
# COMPACT_ATOMS: atom_id res chain seq x y z
N MET A 1 -9.76 13.13 12.52
CA MET A 1 -9.28 11.92 11.80
C MET A 1 -7.77 12.02 11.67
N THR A 2 -7.03 10.96 11.95
CA THR A 2 -5.57 10.94 11.74
C THR A 2 -5.28 10.94 10.24
N SER A 3 -4.45 11.87 9.77
CA SER A 3 -3.89 11.80 8.41
C SER A 3 -3.13 10.48 8.23
N PRO A 4 -3.09 9.92 7.01
CA PRO A 4 -2.20 8.80 6.74
C PRO A 4 -0.75 9.25 7.00
N GLY A 5 0.06 8.35 7.56
CA GLY A 5 1.46 8.63 7.89
C GLY A 5 2.34 8.82 6.65
N TYR A 6 3.61 9.12 6.88
CA TYR A 6 4.64 9.13 5.83
C TYR A 6 5.04 7.69 5.43
N GLU A 7 4.07 6.94 4.91
CA GLU A 7 4.17 5.51 4.59
C GLU A 7 3.99 5.28 3.08
N PRO A 8 4.58 4.22 2.50
CA PRO A 8 4.39 3.88 1.09
C PRO A 8 2.92 3.53 0.79
N GLY A 9 2.52 3.67 -0.48
CA GLY A 9 1.19 3.29 -0.94
C GLY A 9 1.17 2.28 -2.09
N LYS A 10 -0.02 2.02 -2.63
CA LYS A 10 -0.26 1.19 -3.81
C LYS A 10 -1.30 1.84 -4.70
N THR A 11 -1.08 1.81 -6.00
CA THR A 11 -2.11 2.20 -6.97
C THR A 11 -3.28 1.20 -6.95
N SER A 12 -4.47 1.67 -7.28
CA SER A 12 -5.70 0.85 -7.33
C SER A 12 -5.55 -0.46 -8.14
N PRO A 13 -4.93 -0.47 -9.34
CA PRO A 13 -4.68 -1.72 -10.07
C PRO A 13 -3.72 -2.66 -9.34
N LYS A 14 -2.65 -2.15 -8.72
CA LYS A 14 -1.73 -2.98 -7.94
C LYS A 14 -2.42 -3.59 -6.72
N LEU A 15 -3.24 -2.83 -6.02
CA LEU A 15 -3.97 -3.32 -4.85
C LEU A 15 -5.05 -4.35 -5.26
N ALA A 16 -5.73 -4.16 -6.39
CA ALA A 16 -6.66 -5.15 -6.95
C ALA A 16 -5.96 -6.44 -7.37
N HIS A 17 -4.79 -6.35 -7.99
CA HIS A 17 -3.94 -7.51 -8.30
C HIS A 17 -3.49 -8.25 -7.03
N ASP A 18 -3.03 -7.52 -6.01
CA ASP A 18 -2.58 -8.11 -4.74
C ASP A 18 -3.75 -8.77 -3.98
N PHE A 19 -4.97 -8.22 -4.08
CA PHE A 19 -6.21 -8.84 -3.58
C PHE A 19 -6.53 -10.20 -4.23
N LEU A 20 -6.23 -10.38 -5.53
CA LEU A 20 -6.43 -11.65 -6.22
C LEU A 20 -5.35 -12.71 -5.89
N LEU A 21 -4.21 -12.28 -5.35
CA LEU A 21 -3.08 -13.15 -4.97
C LEU A 21 -2.98 -13.43 -3.47
N PHE A 22 -3.62 -12.61 -2.63
CA PHE A 22 -3.58 -12.77 -1.18
C PHE A 22 -4.56 -13.86 -0.70
N ASP A 23 -3.99 -14.96 -0.20
CA ASP A 23 -4.73 -16.06 0.43
C ASP A 23 -4.75 -15.88 1.96
N PRO A 24 -5.89 -15.50 2.58
CA PRO A 24 -5.96 -15.26 4.03
C PRO A 24 -5.76 -16.52 4.89
N VAL A 25 -5.82 -17.72 4.30
CA VAL A 25 -5.65 -19.00 5.01
C VAL A 25 -4.19 -19.48 4.98
N ARG A 26 -3.39 -19.03 3.99
CA ARG A 26 -2.05 -19.61 3.70
C ARG A 26 -0.95 -18.59 3.41
N SER A 27 -1.27 -17.32 3.20
CA SER A 27 -0.28 -16.32 2.76
C SER A 27 0.47 -15.70 3.93
N ASN A 28 1.70 -16.17 4.12
CA ASN A 28 2.77 -15.43 4.76
C ASN A 28 3.94 -15.36 3.75
N PRO A 29 4.40 -14.17 3.31
CA PRO A 29 3.99 -12.83 3.74
C PRO A 29 2.59 -12.41 3.24
N ASN A 30 2.03 -11.37 3.86
CA ASN A 30 0.78 -10.75 3.43
C ASN A 30 1.07 -9.75 2.29
N VAL A 31 0.88 -10.19 1.05
CA VAL A 31 1.11 -9.37 -0.15
C VAL A 31 0.10 -8.23 -0.32
N LEU A 32 -1.07 -8.28 0.34
CA LEU A 32 -2.08 -7.21 0.25
C LEU A 32 -1.57 -5.94 0.94
N ILE A 33 -1.11 -6.06 2.18
CA ILE A 33 -0.62 -4.91 2.99
C ILE A 33 0.88 -4.69 2.88
N GLY A 34 1.65 -5.72 2.58
CA GLY A 34 3.11 -5.61 2.54
C GLY A 34 3.58 -4.72 1.39
N HIS A 35 4.65 -3.96 1.66
CA HIS A 35 5.41 -3.21 0.67
C HIS A 35 6.77 -3.88 0.44
N ALA A 36 7.20 -3.96 -0.83
CA ALA A 36 8.45 -4.61 -1.16
C ALA A 36 9.63 -3.79 -0.60
N PRO A 37 10.53 -4.39 0.19
CA PRO A 37 11.71 -3.70 0.68
C PRO A 37 12.62 -3.31 -0.49
N PRO A 38 13.56 -2.37 -0.31
CA PRO A 38 14.42 -1.97 -1.40
C PRO A 38 15.18 -3.14 -2.03
N GLN A 39 15.37 -3.11 -3.35
CA GLN A 39 16.03 -4.21 -4.03
C GLN A 39 17.47 -4.37 -3.51
N GLY A 40 17.81 -5.60 -3.12
CA GLY A 40 19.05 -5.93 -2.40
C GLY A 40 18.92 -5.97 -0.87
N GLU A 41 17.82 -5.46 -0.31
CA GLU A 41 17.54 -5.43 1.13
C GLU A 41 16.36 -6.35 1.48
N GLY A 42 16.56 -7.23 2.46
CA GLY A 42 15.51 -8.12 2.96
C GLY A 42 14.96 -9.13 1.94
N VAL A 43 13.80 -9.71 2.26
CA VAL A 43 13.12 -10.70 1.42
C VAL A 43 12.03 -10.02 0.60
N GLN A 44 12.12 -10.16 -0.73
CA GLN A 44 11.14 -9.61 -1.65
C GLN A 44 9.76 -10.27 -1.49
N LEU A 45 8.72 -9.44 -1.45
CA LEU A 45 7.35 -9.91 -1.22
C LEU A 45 6.83 -10.72 -2.41
N THR A 46 6.57 -12.00 -2.17
CA THR A 46 6.01 -12.93 -3.14
C THR A 46 4.91 -13.76 -2.48
N PRO A 47 3.80 -14.09 -3.18
CA PRO A 47 2.81 -15.02 -2.65
C PRO A 47 3.42 -16.41 -2.48
N ASN A 48 3.01 -17.14 -1.45
CA ASN A 48 3.39 -18.54 -1.28
C ASN A 48 2.91 -19.37 -2.49
N VAL A 49 3.75 -20.30 -2.98
CA VAL A 49 3.44 -21.19 -4.11
C VAL A 49 2.15 -22.00 -3.87
N GLN A 50 1.82 -22.27 -2.60
CA GLN A 50 0.60 -22.99 -2.19
C GLN A 50 -0.62 -22.09 -1.93
N SER A 51 -0.48 -20.77 -2.03
CA SER A 51 -1.61 -19.83 -1.92
C SER A 51 -2.57 -19.97 -3.08
N CYS A 52 -3.86 -19.82 -2.82
CA CYS A 52 -4.85 -19.76 -3.87
C CYS A 52 -4.61 -18.54 -4.78
N LYS A 53 -4.51 -18.75 -6.10
CA LYS A 53 -4.74 -17.68 -7.07
C LYS A 53 -6.25 -17.55 -7.23
N HIS A 54 -6.83 -16.52 -6.62
CA HIS A 54 -8.27 -16.41 -6.47
C HIS A 54 -8.93 -16.06 -7.82
N ASP A 55 -10.04 -16.76 -8.11
CA ASP A 55 -10.97 -16.43 -9.18
C ASP A 55 -12.34 -16.28 -8.51
N TYR A 56 -12.79 -15.03 -8.38
CA TYR A 56 -13.94 -14.67 -7.58
C TYR A 56 -15.24 -14.74 -8.39
N THR A 57 -16.37 -14.90 -7.70
CA THR A 57 -17.71 -14.73 -8.27
C THR A 57 -18.54 -13.84 -7.34
N ALA A 58 -19.44 -13.02 -7.90
CA ALA A 58 -20.15 -11.99 -7.17
C ALA A 58 -21.38 -12.52 -6.42
N LYS A 59 -21.63 -11.96 -5.23
CA LYS A 59 -22.83 -12.15 -4.41
C LYS A 59 -23.76 -10.96 -4.61
N ALA A 60 -24.57 -10.99 -5.66
CA ALA A 60 -25.43 -9.86 -6.07
C ALA A 60 -26.44 -9.38 -5.00
N SER A 61 -26.90 -10.30 -4.14
CA SER A 61 -27.74 -10.01 -2.97
C SER A 61 -27.02 -9.20 -1.88
N GLN A 62 -25.68 -9.25 -1.84
CA GLN A 62 -24.82 -8.59 -0.83
C GLN A 62 -23.91 -7.50 -1.44
N SER A 63 -24.15 -7.13 -2.70
CA SER A 63 -23.32 -6.19 -3.46
C SER A 63 -24.12 -5.00 -3.96
N VAL A 64 -23.47 -3.84 -3.97
CA VAL A 64 -23.86 -2.59 -4.62
C VAL A 64 -22.67 -2.13 -5.48
N PRO A 65 -22.43 -2.79 -6.64
CA PRO A 65 -21.29 -2.47 -7.48
C PRO A 65 -21.44 -1.10 -8.16
N PRO A 66 -20.35 -0.44 -8.57
CA PRO A 66 -20.43 0.83 -9.29
C PRO A 66 -21.22 0.69 -10.60
N PRO A 67 -22.15 1.60 -10.95
CA PRO A 67 -22.72 1.66 -12.29
C PRO A 67 -21.62 1.87 -13.35
N LEU A 68 -21.86 1.47 -14.60
CA LEU A 68 -20.84 1.56 -15.66
C LEU A 68 -20.52 3.02 -16.03
N ASP A 69 -21.53 3.88 -16.05
CA ASP A 69 -21.44 5.24 -16.58
C ASP A 69 -21.44 6.34 -15.50
N LEU A 70 -21.51 5.98 -14.22
CA LEU A 70 -21.60 6.92 -13.10
C LEU A 70 -20.24 7.14 -12.44
N ARG A 71 -19.75 8.39 -12.46
CA ARG A 71 -18.61 8.80 -11.62
C ARG A 71 -19.05 8.94 -10.17
N PRO A 72 -18.25 8.48 -9.18
CA PRO A 72 -18.54 8.69 -7.77
C PRO A 72 -18.50 10.18 -7.41
N ASP A 73 -19.26 10.54 -6.38
CA ASP A 73 -19.28 11.86 -5.74
C ASP A 73 -19.06 11.75 -4.22
N GLY A 74 -19.10 12.88 -3.51
CA GLY A 74 -18.94 12.97 -2.06
C GLY A 74 -20.04 12.30 -1.20
N THR A 75 -21.02 11.62 -1.81
CA THR A 75 -22.07 10.84 -1.12
C THR A 75 -22.03 9.35 -1.47
N THR A 76 -21.21 8.98 -2.47
CA THR A 76 -21.23 7.66 -3.09
C THR A 76 -20.56 6.60 -2.22
N LYS A 77 -21.20 5.43 -2.12
CA LYS A 77 -20.62 4.22 -1.52
C LYS A 77 -20.86 3.04 -2.43
N TYR A 78 -19.82 2.23 -2.63
CA TYR A 78 -19.92 0.99 -3.40
C TYR A 78 -19.40 -0.18 -2.60
N LYS A 79 -19.96 -1.36 -2.89
CA LYS A 79 -19.61 -2.60 -2.23
C LYS A 79 -19.71 -3.78 -3.16
N LEU A 80 -18.71 -4.64 -3.12
CA LEU A 80 -18.69 -5.90 -3.83
C LEU A 80 -18.37 -7.03 -2.85
N ALA A 81 -19.36 -7.89 -2.62
CA ALA A 81 -19.21 -9.11 -1.86
C ALA A 81 -18.96 -10.28 -2.84
N VAL A 82 -17.90 -11.06 -2.61
CA VAL A 82 -17.46 -12.13 -3.51
C VAL A 82 -17.12 -13.42 -2.76
N MET A 83 -17.10 -14.52 -3.49
CA MET A 83 -16.59 -15.83 -3.04
C MET A 83 -15.62 -16.39 -4.07
N CYS A 84 -14.47 -16.91 -3.64
CA CYS A 84 -13.53 -17.58 -4.52
C CYS A 84 -14.07 -18.95 -4.94
N LYS A 85 -14.17 -19.19 -6.26
CA LYS A 85 -14.71 -20.44 -6.84
C LYS A 85 -13.87 -21.69 -6.50
N ARG A 86 -12.63 -21.50 -6.03
CA ARG A 86 -11.64 -22.56 -5.79
C ARG A 86 -11.52 -22.93 -4.32
N CYS A 87 -11.19 -21.94 -3.47
CA CYS A 87 -10.97 -22.15 -2.03
C CYS A 87 -12.17 -21.76 -1.16
N ARG A 88 -13.25 -21.21 -1.73
CA ARG A 88 -14.48 -20.78 -1.04
C ARG A 88 -14.29 -19.66 0.00
N VAL A 89 -13.11 -19.06 0.09
CA VAL A 89 -12.88 -17.83 0.85
C VAL A 89 -13.83 -16.75 0.33
N HIS A 90 -14.56 -16.13 1.25
CA HIS A 90 -15.38 -14.95 0.96
C HIS A 90 -14.56 -13.69 1.18
N ALA A 91 -14.84 -12.65 0.42
CA ALA A 91 -14.27 -11.34 0.65
C ALA A 91 -15.29 -10.25 0.33
N ASP A 92 -15.20 -9.13 1.06
CA ASP A 92 -15.98 -7.94 0.79
C ASP A 92 -15.02 -6.78 0.52
N ILE A 93 -15.27 -6.05 -0.56
CA ILE A 93 -14.57 -4.83 -0.93
C ILE A 93 -15.58 -3.70 -0.83
N GLN A 94 -15.31 -2.69 -0.02
CA GLN A 94 -16.16 -1.51 0.11
C GLN A 94 -15.33 -0.25 -0.04
N ILE A 95 -15.77 0.67 -0.89
CA ILE A 95 -15.17 1.99 -1.09
C ILE A 95 -16.20 3.06 -0.73
N ASP A 96 -15.76 4.02 0.06
CA ASP A 96 -16.58 5.08 0.64
C ASP A 96 -15.99 6.45 0.29
N TYR A 97 -16.76 7.23 -0.45
CA TYR A 97 -16.42 8.58 -0.91
C TYR A 97 -17.05 9.68 -0.05
N SER A 98 -17.64 9.37 1.12
CA SER A 98 -18.31 10.35 2.03
C SER A 98 -17.41 11.51 2.51
N HIS A 99 -16.10 11.43 2.27
CA HIS A 99 -15.12 12.45 2.63
C HIS A 99 -14.39 13.05 1.42
N SER A 100 -14.84 12.70 0.22
CA SER A 100 -14.29 13.16 -1.06
C SER A 100 -14.93 14.47 -1.49
N ARG A 101 -14.10 15.45 -1.81
CA ARG A 101 -14.50 16.64 -2.58
C ARG A 101 -14.41 16.34 -4.08
N THR A 102 -13.31 15.71 -4.48
CA THR A 102 -13.03 15.35 -5.87
C THR A 102 -12.54 13.89 -5.91
N PRO A 103 -13.46 12.91 -6.04
CA PRO A 103 -13.09 11.51 -6.23
C PRO A 103 -12.16 11.29 -7.44
N CYS A 104 -11.10 10.49 -7.27
CA CYS A 104 -10.36 9.98 -8.42
C CYS A 104 -11.21 8.97 -9.22
N PRO A 105 -11.06 8.88 -10.55
CA PRO A 105 -10.06 9.55 -11.37
C PRO A 105 -10.41 11.00 -11.77
N THR A 106 -9.41 11.88 -11.72
CA THR A 106 -9.45 13.25 -12.27
C THR A 106 -8.37 13.42 -13.36
N ASN A 107 -8.30 14.59 -14.00
CA ASN A 107 -7.25 14.89 -14.98
C ASN A 107 -5.85 14.85 -14.33
N ASP A 108 -5.72 15.40 -13.12
CA ASP A 108 -4.46 15.49 -12.38
C ASP A 108 -4.15 14.19 -11.60
N HIS A 109 -5.18 13.39 -11.28
CA HIS A 109 -5.08 12.18 -10.48
C HIS A 109 -5.79 11.02 -11.15
N GLN A 110 -5.13 10.42 -12.14
CA GLN A 110 -5.68 9.38 -13.01
C GLN A 110 -6.06 8.08 -12.31
N LEU A 111 -5.51 7.81 -11.11
CA LEU A 111 -5.78 6.60 -10.32
C LEU A 111 -5.82 6.91 -8.83
N HIS A 112 -6.58 6.13 -8.06
CA HIS A 112 -6.38 6.10 -6.60
C HIS A 112 -4.99 5.56 -6.28
N HIS A 113 -4.26 6.28 -5.43
CA HIS A 113 -3.07 5.78 -4.73
C HIS A 113 -3.42 5.62 -3.25
N PHE A 114 -3.52 4.38 -2.79
CA PHE A 114 -3.98 4.02 -1.44
C PHE A 114 -2.79 3.81 -0.49
N GLN A 115 -2.78 4.51 0.64
CA GLN A 115 -1.93 4.20 1.80
C GLN A 115 -2.73 3.37 2.80
N GLN A 116 -2.06 2.49 3.56
CA GLN A 116 -2.72 1.70 4.58
C GLN A 116 -3.15 2.59 5.76
N LEU A 117 -4.28 2.25 6.39
CA LEU A 117 -4.70 2.81 7.67
C LEU A 117 -4.67 1.72 8.76
N PRO A 118 -3.55 1.51 9.47
CA PRO A 118 -3.41 0.45 10.47
C PRO A 118 -4.49 0.46 11.56
N ALA A 119 -4.97 1.65 11.94
CA ALA A 119 -6.05 1.84 12.91
C ALA A 119 -7.43 1.31 12.45
N ARG A 120 -7.57 0.88 11.18
CA ARG A 120 -8.77 0.23 10.63
C ARG A 120 -8.55 -1.25 10.32
N ASN A 121 -7.41 -1.83 10.71
CA ASN A 121 -7.15 -3.26 10.53
C ASN A 121 -7.88 -4.08 11.61
N VAL A 122 -8.35 -5.27 11.22
CA VAL A 122 -8.94 -6.28 12.09
C VAL A 122 -8.25 -7.60 11.77
N VAL A 123 -7.39 -8.10 12.66
CA VAL A 123 -6.50 -9.25 12.34
C VAL A 123 -6.85 -10.50 13.15
N ASP A 124 -7.38 -10.34 14.37
CA ASP A 124 -7.65 -11.45 15.30
C ASP A 124 -9.12 -11.91 15.33
N ALA A 125 -9.91 -11.58 14.30
CA ALA A 125 -11.33 -11.92 14.21
C ALA A 125 -11.69 -12.62 12.89
N ASN A 126 -12.91 -13.12 12.76
CA ASN A 126 -13.49 -13.57 11.50
C ASN A 126 -14.81 -12.79 11.29
N PRO A 127 -14.85 -11.78 10.40
CA PRO A 127 -13.87 -11.44 9.37
C PRO A 127 -12.54 -10.86 9.89
N ILE A 128 -11.46 -11.14 9.15
CA ILE A 128 -10.27 -10.28 9.14
C ILE A 128 -10.46 -9.17 8.09
N GLY A 129 -9.77 -8.05 8.21
CA GLY A 129 -9.83 -6.99 7.21
C GLY A 129 -8.80 -5.89 7.38
N TRP A 130 -8.64 -5.09 6.33
CA TRP A 130 -7.67 -4.01 6.24
C TRP A 130 -8.28 -2.74 5.67
N GLY A 131 -7.96 -1.61 6.30
CA GLY A 131 -8.40 -0.30 5.85
C GLY A 131 -7.30 0.44 5.09
N TRP A 132 -7.73 1.24 4.12
CA TRP A 132 -6.90 2.04 3.23
C TRP A 132 -7.55 3.41 3.02
N GLN A 133 -6.73 4.41 2.67
CA GLN A 133 -7.21 5.73 2.26
C GLN A 133 -6.42 6.23 1.05
N CYS A 134 -7.12 6.84 0.09
CA CYS A 134 -6.48 7.50 -1.03
C CYS A 134 -5.67 8.70 -0.52
N SER A 135 -4.37 8.77 -0.87
CA SER A 135 -3.46 9.82 -0.40
C SER A 135 -3.61 11.16 -1.13
N ILE A 136 -4.57 11.26 -2.05
CA ILE A 136 -4.99 12.51 -2.68
C ILE A 136 -5.89 13.28 -1.70
N GLU A 137 -5.47 14.49 -1.31
CA GLU A 137 -6.12 15.32 -0.28
C GLU A 137 -7.58 15.70 -0.63
N GLU A 138 -7.89 15.89 -1.91
CA GLU A 138 -9.27 16.16 -2.36
C GLU A 138 -10.14 14.89 -2.44
N CYS A 139 -9.52 13.72 -2.61
CA CYS A 139 -10.22 12.46 -2.76
C CYS A 139 -10.47 11.83 -1.39
N LYS A 140 -9.44 11.51 -0.60
CA LYS A 140 -9.55 10.86 0.73
C LYS A 140 -10.44 9.60 0.79
N ALA A 141 -10.84 9.03 -0.36
CA ALA A 141 -11.73 7.89 -0.44
C ALA A 141 -11.17 6.75 0.40
N THR A 142 -12.01 6.18 1.27
CA THR A 142 -11.58 5.10 2.16
C THR A 142 -12.05 3.77 1.63
N LEU A 143 -11.13 2.81 1.60
CA LEU A 143 -11.33 1.48 1.06
C LEU A 143 -11.12 0.47 2.19
N SER A 144 -12.09 -0.42 2.38
CA SER A 144 -11.99 -1.54 3.32
C SER A 144 -12.11 -2.85 2.57
N ILE A 145 -11.17 -3.76 2.84
CA ILE A 145 -11.14 -5.10 2.27
C ILE A 145 -11.20 -6.10 3.42
N GLY A 146 -12.29 -6.87 3.51
CA GLY A 146 -12.50 -7.91 4.50
C GLY A 146 -12.50 -9.30 3.88
N PHE A 147 -12.12 -10.32 4.65
CA PHE A 147 -12.11 -11.73 4.26
C PHE A 147 -12.75 -12.60 5.33
N ARG A 148 -13.47 -13.65 4.92
CA ARG A 148 -14.04 -14.69 5.79
C ARG A 148 -13.69 -16.08 5.30
N SER A 149 -13.46 -16.97 6.26
CA SER A 149 -13.32 -18.41 6.00
C SER A 149 -14.62 -19.01 5.41
N PRO A 150 -14.52 -20.12 4.66
CA PRO A 150 -15.71 -20.84 4.16
C PRO A 150 -16.65 -21.27 5.29
N ARG A 151 -17.97 -21.18 5.05
CA ARG A 151 -19.04 -21.55 5.98
C ARG A 151 -19.23 -23.06 6.09
N VAL A 152 -19.07 -23.79 4.98
CA VAL A 152 -19.10 -25.26 4.96
C VAL A 152 -17.69 -25.76 5.29
N THR A 153 -17.52 -26.25 6.52
CA THR A 153 -16.21 -26.71 7.01
C THR A 153 -15.78 -28.01 6.32
N THR A 154 -14.53 -28.43 6.53
CA THR A 154 -14.05 -29.74 6.06
C THR A 154 -14.82 -30.91 6.70
N ALA A 155 -15.26 -30.74 7.96
CA ALA A 155 -16.08 -31.73 8.65
C ALA A 155 -17.49 -31.83 8.02
N ASP A 156 -18.12 -30.68 7.75
CA ASP A 156 -19.42 -30.62 7.05
C ASP A 156 -19.33 -31.23 5.66
N LEU A 157 -18.26 -30.92 4.91
CA LEU A 157 -18.04 -31.50 3.59
C LEU A 157 -17.95 -33.02 3.68
N ASN A 158 -17.14 -33.56 4.60
CA ASN A 158 -17.04 -35.01 4.82
C ASN A 158 -18.40 -35.64 5.22
N LEU A 159 -19.18 -34.97 6.07
CA LEU A 159 -20.52 -35.41 6.47
C LEU A 159 -21.51 -35.50 5.29
N LEU A 160 -21.37 -34.61 4.31
CA LEU A 160 -22.21 -34.52 3.12
C LEU A 160 -21.73 -35.43 1.96
N THR A 161 -20.42 -35.64 1.83
CA THR A 161 -19.82 -36.25 0.62
C THR A 161 -19.07 -37.57 0.84
N SER A 162 -18.90 -38.04 2.08
CA SER A 162 -18.29 -39.34 2.35
C SER A 162 -19.16 -40.49 1.83
N THR A 163 -18.63 -41.25 0.87
CA THR A 163 -19.30 -42.42 0.29
C THR A 163 -19.65 -43.46 1.36
N ASP A 164 -18.82 -43.60 2.39
CA ASP A 164 -19.01 -44.57 3.48
C ASP A 164 -20.15 -44.15 4.41
N LEU A 165 -20.26 -42.85 4.72
CA LEU A 165 -21.40 -42.33 5.49
C LEU A 165 -22.71 -42.44 4.69
N LEU A 166 -22.67 -42.13 3.39
CA LEU A 166 -23.84 -42.28 2.50
C LEU A 166 -24.26 -43.75 2.33
N LYS A 167 -23.30 -44.69 2.33
CA LYS A 167 -23.58 -46.13 2.33
C LYS A 167 -24.26 -46.57 3.63
N LYS A 168 -23.73 -46.16 4.79
CA LYS A 168 -24.32 -46.46 6.11
C LYS A 168 -25.74 -45.89 6.25
N ARG A 169 -26.00 -44.67 5.75
CA ARG A 169 -27.35 -44.09 5.70
C ARG A 169 -28.31 -44.93 4.86
N TYR A 170 -27.86 -45.40 3.71
CA TYR A 170 -28.64 -46.28 2.83
C TYR A 170 -28.92 -47.64 3.48
N GLU A 171 -27.92 -48.28 4.11
CA GLU A 171 -28.07 -49.54 4.83
C GLU A 171 -29.07 -49.42 5.99
N ALA A 172 -28.94 -48.39 6.83
CA ALA A 172 -29.87 -48.12 7.93
C ALA A 172 -31.31 -47.80 7.47
N LEU A 173 -31.50 -47.30 6.25
CA LEU A 173 -32.83 -47.10 5.67
C LEU A 173 -33.47 -48.42 5.23
N LEU A 174 -32.69 -49.33 4.65
CA LEU A 174 -33.16 -50.67 4.28
C LEU A 174 -33.49 -51.53 5.51
N GLU A 175 -32.76 -51.36 6.62
CA GLU A 175 -33.05 -52.07 7.88
C GLU A 175 -34.40 -51.66 8.50
N VAL A 176 -34.82 -50.40 8.32
CA VAL A 176 -36.07 -49.86 8.91
C VAL A 176 -37.27 -50.06 7.99
N ASP A 177 -37.09 -50.03 6.67
CA ASP A 177 -38.18 -50.02 5.69
C ASP A 177 -37.76 -50.76 4.40
N ALA A 178 -37.48 -52.07 4.53
CA ALA A 178 -36.91 -52.91 3.48
C ALA A 178 -37.78 -53.02 2.20
N ASP A 179 -39.10 -52.94 2.35
CA ASP A 179 -40.07 -53.02 1.26
C ASP A 179 -40.34 -51.66 0.59
N ARG A 180 -39.66 -50.59 1.02
CA ARG A 180 -39.93 -49.23 0.53
C ARG A 180 -39.39 -49.01 -0.88
N ASP A 181 -40.31 -49.04 -1.83
CA ASP A 181 -39.99 -49.08 -3.25
C ASP A 181 -39.02 -47.97 -3.71
N GLY A 182 -37.89 -48.39 -4.28
CA GLY A 182 -36.91 -47.57 -4.98
C GLY A 182 -36.08 -46.59 -4.13
N ILE A 183 -35.81 -46.85 -2.84
CA ILE A 183 -34.74 -46.14 -2.10
C ILE A 183 -33.43 -46.28 -2.89
N LYS A 184 -32.62 -45.21 -2.99
CA LYS A 184 -31.30 -45.24 -3.64
C LYS A 184 -30.23 -44.66 -2.73
N GLN A 185 -29.02 -45.22 -2.78
CA GLN A 185 -27.85 -44.57 -2.18
C GLN A 185 -27.64 -43.23 -2.88
N ALA A 186 -27.66 -42.13 -2.14
CA ALA A 186 -27.40 -40.80 -2.70
C ALA A 186 -25.92 -40.67 -3.10
N THR A 187 -25.66 -39.99 -4.22
CA THR A 187 -24.29 -39.57 -4.55
C THR A 187 -23.89 -38.33 -3.76
N PRO A 188 -22.59 -38.02 -3.63
CA PRO A 188 -22.13 -36.76 -3.04
C PRO A 188 -22.75 -35.51 -3.70
N VAL A 189 -22.92 -35.54 -5.03
CA VAL A 189 -23.52 -34.41 -5.78
C VAL A 189 -25.03 -34.30 -5.50
N ASP A 190 -25.75 -35.43 -5.39
CA ASP A 190 -27.16 -35.43 -4.98
C ASP A 190 -27.36 -34.74 -3.63
N VAL A 191 -26.51 -35.03 -2.64
CA VAL A 191 -26.63 -34.50 -1.28
C VAL A 191 -26.45 -32.97 -1.28
N LEU A 192 -25.41 -32.47 -1.95
CA LEU A 192 -25.17 -31.03 -2.06
C LEU A 192 -26.30 -30.31 -2.84
N TRP A 193 -26.82 -30.94 -3.90
CA TRP A 193 -27.92 -30.37 -4.69
C TRP A 193 -29.23 -30.32 -3.89
N ARG A 194 -29.56 -31.40 -3.17
CA ARG A 194 -30.74 -31.47 -2.28
C ARG A 194 -30.65 -30.42 -1.18
N LEU A 195 -29.48 -30.27 -0.55
CA LEU A 195 -29.24 -29.23 0.45
C LEU A 195 -29.41 -27.82 -0.13
N LYS A 196 -28.77 -27.54 -1.27
CA LYS A 196 -28.89 -26.24 -1.96
C LYS A 196 -30.36 -25.92 -2.22
N ARG A 197 -31.16 -26.90 -2.67
CA ARG A 197 -32.59 -26.71 -2.91
C ARG A 197 -33.33 -26.31 -1.64
N TYR A 198 -33.18 -27.03 -0.53
CA TYR A 198 -33.82 -26.67 0.74
C TYR A 198 -33.39 -25.29 1.25
N ILE A 199 -32.14 -24.88 1.04
CA ILE A 199 -31.67 -23.53 1.38
C ILE A 199 -32.34 -22.48 0.47
N SER A 200 -32.42 -22.72 -0.83
CA SER A 200 -33.11 -21.86 -1.80
C SER A 200 -34.60 -21.67 -1.45
N ASP A 201 -35.29 -22.77 -1.15
CA ASP A 201 -36.71 -22.77 -0.77
C ASP A 201 -36.96 -21.97 0.54
N GLY A 202 -36.03 -22.04 1.50
CA GLY A 202 -36.05 -21.25 2.73
C GLY A 202 -35.75 -19.77 2.50
N LEU A 203 -34.74 -19.44 1.69
CA LEU A 203 -34.38 -18.07 1.31
C LEU A 203 -35.52 -17.35 0.54
N GLN A 204 -36.30 -18.09 -0.23
CA GLN A 204 -37.49 -17.58 -0.95
C GLN A 204 -38.78 -17.61 -0.11
N ALA A 205 -38.76 -18.24 1.07
CA ALA A 205 -39.94 -18.53 1.90
C ALA A 205 -41.08 -19.26 1.15
N SER A 206 -40.75 -20.00 0.07
CA SER A 206 -41.73 -20.72 -0.76
C SER A 206 -42.34 -21.93 -0.05
N HIS A 207 -41.55 -22.58 0.81
CA HIS A 207 -41.94 -23.72 1.62
C HIS A 207 -41.59 -23.48 3.10
N LYS A 208 -42.47 -23.91 4.01
CA LYS A 208 -42.29 -23.69 5.47
C LYS A 208 -41.77 -24.91 6.22
N LYS A 209 -42.17 -26.12 5.80
CA LYS A 209 -41.72 -27.39 6.37
C LYS A 209 -41.72 -28.53 5.34
N PHE A 210 -41.00 -29.60 5.63
CA PHE A 210 -41.04 -30.88 4.92
C PHE A 210 -40.94 -32.06 5.90
N PRO A 211 -41.50 -33.25 5.60
CA PRO A 211 -41.43 -34.37 6.52
C PRO A 211 -40.04 -34.98 6.66
N GLY A 212 -39.63 -35.29 7.89
CA GLY A 212 -38.39 -36.03 8.18
C GLY A 212 -38.38 -37.43 7.59
N HIS A 213 -39.56 -38.00 7.28
CA HIS A 213 -39.70 -39.25 6.54
C HIS A 213 -39.63 -39.08 5.01
N ASN A 214 -39.35 -37.88 4.48
CA ASN A 214 -39.14 -37.67 3.06
C ASN A 214 -37.94 -38.51 2.57
N LYS A 215 -38.22 -39.42 1.63
CA LYS A 215 -37.25 -40.37 1.07
C LYS A 215 -35.95 -39.71 0.59
N ARG A 216 -36.03 -38.64 -0.21
CA ARG A 216 -34.83 -37.95 -0.74
C ARG A 216 -34.06 -37.19 0.34
N PHE A 217 -34.74 -36.74 1.39
CA PHE A 217 -34.07 -36.15 2.56
C PHE A 217 -33.33 -37.23 3.35
N GLN A 218 -34.00 -38.36 3.65
CA GLN A 218 -33.41 -39.46 4.41
C GLN A 218 -32.19 -40.08 3.72
N GLU A 219 -32.26 -40.33 2.40
CA GLU A 219 -31.13 -40.80 1.60
C GLU A 219 -29.88 -39.89 1.71
N ALA A 220 -30.06 -38.61 2.02
CA ALA A 220 -28.98 -37.64 2.14
C ALA A 220 -28.50 -37.42 3.59
N PHE A 221 -29.41 -37.34 4.55
CA PHE A 221 -29.15 -36.92 5.95
C PHE A 221 -29.45 -37.99 7.01
N GLY A 222 -29.73 -39.23 6.60
CA GLY A 222 -30.04 -40.36 7.48
C GLY A 222 -31.49 -40.37 7.97
N LEU A 223 -31.81 -41.36 8.81
CA LEU A 223 -33.16 -41.56 9.36
C LEU A 223 -33.65 -40.29 10.07
N LYS A 224 -34.72 -39.68 9.55
CA LYS A 224 -35.31 -38.42 10.03
C LYS A 224 -34.32 -37.23 10.08
N GLY A 225 -33.20 -37.30 9.35
CA GLY A 225 -32.16 -36.27 9.35
C GLY A 225 -31.19 -36.32 10.52
N ARG A 226 -31.19 -37.40 11.34
CA ARG A 226 -30.40 -37.50 12.57
C ARG A 226 -28.90 -37.29 12.35
N ASP A 227 -28.31 -37.91 11.32
CA ASP A 227 -26.88 -37.78 11.01
C ASP A 227 -26.49 -36.35 10.63
N GLY A 228 -27.42 -35.60 10.03
CA GLY A 228 -27.21 -34.21 9.61
C GLY A 228 -27.62 -33.17 10.65
N ARG A 229 -28.15 -33.58 11.82
CA ARG A 229 -28.93 -32.71 12.72
C ARG A 229 -28.20 -31.44 13.13
N GLU A 230 -27.00 -31.57 13.69
CA GLU A 230 -26.19 -30.42 14.17
C GLU A 230 -25.90 -29.42 13.04
N PHE A 231 -25.57 -29.91 11.85
CA PHE A 231 -25.29 -29.08 10.68
C PHE A 231 -26.56 -28.38 10.16
N LEU A 232 -27.69 -29.09 10.10
CA LEU A 232 -28.98 -28.51 9.72
C LEU A 232 -29.47 -27.46 10.73
N GLU A 233 -29.34 -27.72 12.03
CA GLU A 233 -29.68 -26.77 13.09
C GLU A 233 -28.78 -25.52 13.04
N ARG A 234 -27.48 -25.65 12.72
CA ARG A 234 -26.58 -24.51 12.46
C ARG A 234 -26.94 -23.72 11.20
N LEU A 235 -27.57 -24.35 10.20
CA LEU A 235 -28.18 -23.66 9.05
C LEU A 235 -29.55 -23.03 9.40
N GLY A 236 -30.02 -23.14 10.64
CA GLY A 236 -31.29 -22.55 11.09
C GLY A 236 -32.53 -23.38 10.77
N PHE A 237 -32.37 -24.63 10.31
CA PHE A 237 -33.49 -25.57 10.24
C PHE A 237 -33.90 -25.98 11.66
N LYS A 238 -35.18 -26.31 11.85
CA LYS A 238 -35.70 -26.75 13.16
C LYS A 238 -36.50 -28.04 13.01
N TYR A 239 -36.18 -29.06 13.79
CA TYR A 239 -36.96 -30.29 13.84
C TYR A 239 -38.09 -30.16 14.87
N ALA A 240 -39.31 -30.53 14.48
CA ALA A 240 -40.46 -30.61 15.36
C ALA A 240 -40.73 -32.08 15.70
N ASP A 241 -40.38 -32.53 16.90
CA ASP A 241 -40.50 -33.93 17.31
C ASP A 241 -41.98 -34.43 17.32
N GLU A 242 -42.96 -33.54 17.52
CA GLU A 242 -44.39 -33.88 17.53
C GLU A 242 -44.97 -34.19 16.13
N ASP A 243 -44.61 -33.39 15.12
CA ASP A 243 -45.05 -33.54 13.72
C ASP A 243 -44.13 -34.47 12.89
N GLU A 244 -42.95 -34.81 13.43
CA GLU A 244 -41.81 -35.40 12.70
C GLU A 244 -41.34 -34.61 11.45
N ASP A 245 -41.61 -33.30 11.46
CA ASP A 245 -41.34 -32.37 10.36
C ASP A 245 -40.07 -31.54 10.60
N TRP A 246 -39.37 -31.21 9.51
CA TRP A 246 -38.31 -30.21 9.48
C TRP A 246 -38.84 -28.89 8.94
N HIS A 247 -38.70 -27.83 9.73
CA HIS A 247 -38.96 -26.45 9.31
C HIS A 247 -37.72 -25.85 8.63
N LEU A 248 -37.95 -25.20 7.49
CA LEU A 248 -36.89 -24.49 6.77
C LEU A 248 -36.53 -23.18 7.50
N PRO A 249 -35.28 -22.69 7.41
CA PRO A 249 -34.95 -21.35 7.89
C PRO A 249 -35.72 -20.30 7.10
N GLN A 250 -36.25 -19.29 7.81
CA GLN A 250 -36.99 -18.16 7.23
C GLN A 250 -36.31 -16.85 7.64
N PRO A 251 -35.16 -16.51 7.07
CA PRO A 251 -34.41 -15.33 7.48
C PRO A 251 -35.00 -14.06 6.86
N ASP A 252 -34.97 -12.97 7.63
CA ASP A 252 -35.42 -11.64 7.18
C ASP A 252 -34.67 -11.17 5.93
N GLN A 253 -35.29 -10.28 5.16
CA GLN A 253 -34.67 -9.67 3.98
C GLN A 253 -33.59 -8.66 4.39
N ILE A 254 -32.48 -8.63 3.65
CA ILE A 254 -31.43 -7.60 3.82
C ILE A 254 -32.01 -6.26 3.38
N GLN A 255 -32.13 -5.30 4.30
CA GLN A 255 -32.68 -3.97 4.01
C GLN A 255 -31.67 -3.11 3.24
N ASP A 256 -30.42 -3.05 3.72
CA ASP A 256 -29.32 -2.41 3.00
C ASP A 256 -28.19 -3.41 2.69
N ARG A 257 -27.86 -3.53 1.40
CA ARG A 257 -26.77 -4.36 0.91
C ARG A 257 -25.40 -3.76 1.23
N LEU A 258 -25.29 -2.44 1.42
CA LEU A 258 -24.06 -1.80 1.88
C LEU A 258 -23.67 -2.26 3.29
N GLU A 259 -24.64 -2.60 4.14
CA GLU A 259 -24.38 -3.09 5.51
C GLU A 259 -24.12 -4.61 5.60
N ALA A 260 -24.48 -5.37 4.57
CA ALA A 260 -24.35 -6.85 4.50
C ALA A 260 -22.92 -7.40 4.76
N ASN A 261 -22.56 -7.68 6.00
CA ASN A 261 -21.22 -8.07 6.46
C ASN A 261 -21.05 -9.60 6.69
N GLY A 262 -22.05 -10.39 6.33
CA GLY A 262 -22.09 -11.84 6.53
C GLY A 262 -22.45 -12.29 7.95
N THR A 263 -23.14 -11.48 8.75
CA THR A 263 -23.52 -11.83 10.14
C THR A 263 -24.97 -12.29 10.28
N THR A 264 -25.88 -11.91 9.38
CA THR A 264 -27.28 -12.36 9.43
C THR A 264 -27.43 -13.80 8.92
N LEU A 265 -28.51 -14.47 9.35
CA LEU A 265 -28.82 -15.82 8.88
C LEU A 265 -29.07 -15.87 7.36
N ARG A 266 -29.61 -14.80 6.75
CA ARG A 266 -29.80 -14.72 5.29
C ARG A 266 -28.46 -14.78 4.57
N GLU A 267 -27.52 -13.92 4.95
CA GLU A 267 -26.21 -13.86 4.31
C GLU A 267 -25.41 -15.14 4.51
N TYR A 268 -25.49 -15.74 5.71
CA TYR A 268 -24.87 -17.03 6.00
C TYR A 268 -25.41 -18.14 5.09
N LEU A 269 -26.73 -18.18 4.86
CA LEU A 269 -27.35 -19.15 3.96
C LEU A 269 -27.06 -18.89 2.49
N GLU A 270 -26.98 -17.64 2.06
CA GLU A 270 -26.55 -17.26 0.72
C GLU A 270 -25.06 -17.61 0.47
N ASP A 271 -24.18 -17.37 1.46
CA ASP A 271 -22.79 -17.79 1.43
C ASP A 271 -22.70 -19.32 1.26
N VAL A 272 -23.46 -20.09 2.07
CA VAL A 272 -23.52 -21.55 1.97
C VAL A 272 -24.07 -22.00 0.61
N GLU A 273 -25.14 -21.39 0.08
CA GLU A 273 -25.70 -21.76 -1.22
C GLU A 273 -24.66 -21.63 -2.35
N LYS A 274 -23.89 -20.53 -2.34
CA LYS A 274 -22.80 -20.29 -3.29
C LYS A 274 -21.66 -21.29 -3.12
N GLU A 275 -21.30 -21.64 -1.88
CA GLU A 275 -20.29 -22.66 -1.59
C GLU A 275 -20.70 -24.05 -2.08
N LEU A 276 -21.94 -24.47 -1.82
CA LEU A 276 -22.48 -25.74 -2.31
C LEU A 276 -22.42 -25.81 -3.85
N PHE A 277 -22.71 -24.69 -4.53
CA PHE A 277 -22.57 -24.62 -5.98
C PHE A 277 -21.13 -24.81 -6.46
N ALA A 278 -20.15 -24.16 -5.82
CA ALA A 278 -18.73 -24.36 -6.13
C ALA A 278 -18.26 -25.80 -5.83
N LEU A 279 -18.73 -26.39 -4.73
CA LEU A 279 -18.42 -27.78 -4.35
C LEU A 279 -18.98 -28.80 -5.35
N MET A 280 -20.23 -28.64 -5.80
CA MET A 280 -20.82 -29.51 -6.83
C MET A 280 -20.03 -29.49 -8.12
N ARG A 281 -19.63 -28.30 -8.60
CA ARG A 281 -18.79 -28.16 -9.81
C ARG A 281 -17.42 -28.82 -9.63
N LYS A 282 -16.79 -28.65 -8.46
CA LYS A 282 -15.51 -29.30 -8.15
C LYS A 282 -15.63 -30.83 -8.20
N LEU A 283 -16.62 -31.39 -7.49
CA LEU A 283 -16.83 -32.85 -7.43
C LEU A 283 -17.21 -33.44 -8.78
N SER A 284 -18.04 -32.75 -9.58
CA SER A 284 -18.41 -33.22 -10.92
C SER A 284 -17.18 -33.30 -11.84
N ALA A 285 -16.27 -32.33 -11.75
CA ALA A 285 -14.99 -32.35 -12.47
C ALA A 285 -14.04 -33.46 -11.97
N GLU A 286 -13.95 -33.67 -10.65
CA GLU A 286 -13.13 -34.76 -10.05
C GLU A 286 -13.66 -36.16 -10.41
N LEU A 287 -14.98 -36.30 -10.59
CA LEU A 287 -15.66 -37.56 -10.93
C LEU A 287 -15.88 -37.75 -12.45
N ASN A 288 -15.44 -36.82 -13.30
CA ASN A 288 -15.69 -36.79 -14.75
C ASN A 288 -17.19 -36.94 -15.13
N LEU A 289 -18.09 -36.39 -14.31
CA LEU A 289 -19.51 -36.35 -14.62
C LEU A 289 -19.78 -35.26 -15.66
N GLU A 290 -20.67 -35.53 -16.62
CA GLU A 290 -21.13 -34.48 -17.54
C GLU A 290 -21.76 -33.34 -16.75
N ASP A 291 -21.25 -32.11 -16.95
CA ASP A 291 -21.76 -30.93 -16.26
C ASP A 291 -23.19 -30.64 -16.75
N SER A 292 -24.15 -31.17 -16.01
CA SER A 292 -25.59 -30.98 -16.24
C SER A 292 -25.98 -29.52 -16.02
N GLY A 293 -25.12 -28.73 -15.36
CA GLY A 293 -25.30 -27.32 -15.02
C GLY A 293 -25.00 -26.35 -16.16
N LYS A 294 -25.54 -26.59 -17.36
CA LYS A 294 -25.41 -25.67 -18.52
C LYS A 294 -25.91 -24.24 -18.27
N ASP A 295 -26.68 -24.01 -17.20
CA ASP A 295 -27.45 -22.78 -16.97
C ASP A 295 -26.82 -21.82 -15.93
N HIS A 296 -25.77 -22.23 -15.21
CA HIS A 296 -25.27 -21.50 -14.03
C HIS A 296 -23.73 -21.38 -14.00
N SER A 297 -23.15 -20.75 -15.02
CA SER A 297 -21.73 -20.40 -15.00
C SER A 297 -21.43 -19.41 -13.85
N LEU A 298 -20.52 -19.76 -12.94
CA LEU A 298 -19.93 -18.81 -11.99
C LEU A 298 -19.01 -17.84 -12.75
N ALA A 299 -19.62 -16.78 -13.30
CA ALA A 299 -18.92 -15.67 -13.93
C ALA A 299 -17.80 -15.15 -13.02
N SER A 300 -16.67 -14.77 -13.62
CA SER A 300 -15.58 -14.15 -12.87
C SER A 300 -15.95 -12.71 -12.52
N ALA A 301 -15.80 -12.38 -11.24
CA ALA A 301 -16.02 -11.03 -10.72
C ALA A 301 -14.73 -10.20 -10.71
N ASN A 302 -13.64 -10.65 -11.35
CA ASN A 302 -12.36 -9.95 -11.30
C ASN A 302 -12.43 -8.53 -11.91
N THR A 303 -13.24 -8.33 -12.97
CA THR A 303 -13.50 -6.98 -13.51
C THR A 303 -14.40 -6.14 -12.59
N ASP A 304 -15.30 -6.76 -11.82
CA ASP A 304 -16.08 -6.06 -10.80
C ASP A 304 -15.19 -5.62 -9.62
N VAL A 305 -14.20 -6.43 -9.25
CA VAL A 305 -13.17 -6.10 -8.26
C VAL A 305 -12.37 -4.89 -8.74
N GLU A 306 -11.83 -4.92 -9.96
CA GLU A 306 -11.12 -3.78 -10.56
C GLU A 306 -12.00 -2.52 -10.57
N ARG A 307 -13.24 -2.62 -11.04
CA ARG A 307 -14.20 -1.51 -11.09
C ARG A 307 -14.51 -0.94 -9.70
N THR A 308 -14.77 -1.79 -8.71
CA THR A 308 -15.11 -1.38 -7.33
C THR A 308 -13.93 -0.71 -6.62
N MET A 309 -12.70 -1.10 -6.93
CA MET A 309 -11.49 -0.49 -6.38
C MET A 309 -11.03 0.77 -7.14
N GLY A 310 -11.78 1.21 -8.16
CA GLY A 310 -11.39 2.34 -9.01
C GLY A 310 -10.13 2.08 -9.83
N ALA A 311 -9.89 0.81 -10.20
CA ALA A 311 -8.70 0.34 -10.90
C ALA A 311 -8.89 0.22 -12.43
N THR A 312 -10.04 0.58 -13.00
CA THR A 312 -10.31 0.46 -14.43
C THR A 312 -11.28 1.55 -14.90
N PRO A 313 -11.10 2.13 -16.10
CA PRO A 313 -10.00 1.89 -17.04
C PRO A 313 -8.69 2.60 -16.63
N TYR A 314 -7.55 2.02 -17.01
CA TYR A 314 -6.23 2.66 -16.95
C TYR A 314 -5.44 2.39 -18.22
N GLN A 315 -4.52 3.28 -18.57
CA GLN A 315 -3.69 3.14 -19.77
C GLN A 315 -2.65 2.04 -19.57
N ARG A 316 -2.78 0.95 -20.32
CA ARG A 316 -1.84 -0.18 -20.30
C ARG A 316 -0.90 -0.11 -21.51
N GLN A 317 0.37 -0.45 -21.31
CA GLN A 317 1.32 -0.69 -22.39
C GLN A 317 1.11 -2.11 -22.96
N SER A 318 1.25 -2.28 -24.28
CA SER A 318 1.12 -3.59 -24.91
C SER A 318 2.31 -4.49 -24.56
N ARG A 319 2.03 -5.64 -23.91
CA ARG A 319 2.95 -6.77 -23.65
C ARG A 319 4.40 -6.37 -23.28
N THR A 320 4.60 -5.97 -22.03
CA THR A 320 5.93 -5.89 -21.42
C THR A 320 6.43 -7.29 -21.02
N ASN A 321 7.54 -7.75 -21.62
CA ASN A 321 8.27 -8.94 -21.17
C ASN A 321 9.14 -8.58 -19.96
N THR A 322 8.52 -8.21 -18.84
CA THR A 322 9.23 -7.82 -17.62
C THR A 322 9.94 -9.02 -17.01
N SER A 323 11.24 -8.91 -16.74
CA SER A 323 12.00 -9.99 -16.10
C SER A 323 11.69 -10.08 -14.60
N ASN A 324 11.90 -11.27 -14.01
CA ASN A 324 11.74 -11.45 -12.56
C ASN A 324 12.66 -10.54 -11.72
N SER A 325 13.78 -10.07 -12.29
CA SER A 325 14.70 -9.10 -11.69
C SER A 325 14.18 -7.67 -11.66
N GLU A 326 13.22 -7.32 -12.52
CA GLU A 326 12.61 -5.98 -12.59
C GLU A 326 11.37 -5.84 -11.69
N LEU A 327 10.65 -6.93 -11.45
CA LEU A 327 9.43 -6.94 -10.62
C LEU A 327 9.57 -6.24 -9.25
N PRO A 328 10.69 -6.34 -8.52
CA PRO A 328 10.91 -5.59 -7.28
C PRO A 328 10.72 -4.08 -7.44
N TYR A 329 11.25 -3.45 -8.49
CA TYR A 329 11.17 -1.99 -8.67
C TYR A 329 9.73 -1.52 -8.97
N TYR A 330 8.97 -2.27 -9.78
CA TYR A 330 7.53 -2.01 -9.99
C TYR A 330 6.74 -2.22 -8.69
N ASN A 331 7.05 -3.27 -7.91
CA ASN A 331 6.40 -3.54 -6.62
C ASN A 331 6.68 -2.44 -5.58
N SER A 332 7.91 -1.92 -5.51
CA SER A 332 8.30 -0.85 -4.60
C SER A 332 7.66 0.49 -4.96
N LEU A 333 7.43 0.77 -6.25
CA LEU A 333 6.59 1.90 -6.68
C LEU A 333 5.08 1.67 -6.50
N GLY A 334 4.64 0.47 -6.10
CA GLY A 334 3.23 0.17 -5.88
C GLY A 334 2.40 0.12 -7.17
N ILE A 335 3.00 -0.36 -8.27
CA ILE A 335 2.41 -0.41 -9.61
C ILE A 335 2.52 -1.80 -10.25
N LEU A 336 1.88 -1.99 -11.41
CA LEU A 336 2.00 -3.18 -12.23
C LEU A 336 2.95 -2.94 -13.42
N PRO A 337 3.62 -3.98 -13.95
CA PRO A 337 4.54 -3.83 -15.07
C PRO A 337 3.89 -3.48 -16.42
N ASP A 338 2.56 -3.54 -16.51
CA ASP A 338 1.77 -3.19 -17.69
C ASP A 338 1.34 -1.71 -17.74
N PHE A 339 1.74 -0.88 -16.79
CA PHE A 339 1.39 0.54 -16.73
C PHE A 339 1.94 1.34 -17.92
N SER A 340 1.26 2.43 -18.33
CA SER A 340 1.87 3.43 -19.21
C SER A 340 2.96 4.22 -18.49
N ASP A 341 3.83 4.88 -19.27
CA ASP A 341 4.92 5.69 -18.73
C ASP A 341 4.40 6.85 -17.87
N THR A 342 3.35 7.54 -18.32
CA THR A 342 2.63 8.56 -17.52
C THR A 342 2.14 8.03 -16.17
N LEU A 343 1.71 6.77 -16.08
CA LEU A 343 1.28 6.17 -14.81
C LEU A 343 2.45 5.73 -13.91
N ILE A 344 3.64 5.50 -14.48
CA ILE A 344 4.89 5.28 -13.73
C ILE A 344 5.38 6.58 -13.12
N GLU A 345 5.37 7.67 -13.90
CA GLU A 345 5.69 9.02 -13.42
C GLU A 345 4.75 9.43 -12.28
N TYR A 346 3.44 9.28 -12.50
CA TYR A 346 2.42 9.51 -11.48
C TYR A 346 2.70 8.71 -10.20
N ALA A 347 3.00 7.41 -10.31
CA ALA A 347 3.27 6.58 -9.14
C ALA A 347 4.56 6.97 -8.41
N TYR A 348 5.62 7.31 -9.14
CA TYR A 348 6.85 7.86 -8.55
C TYR A 348 6.56 9.15 -7.76
N GLU A 349 5.82 10.09 -8.34
CA GLU A 349 5.41 11.33 -7.67
C GLU A 349 4.54 11.06 -6.43
N ARG A 350 3.61 10.11 -6.51
CA ARG A 350 2.80 9.72 -5.35
C ARG A 350 3.64 9.09 -4.24
N GLN A 351 4.55 8.17 -4.55
CA GLN A 351 5.39 7.51 -3.53
C GLN A 351 6.37 8.48 -2.89
N THR A 352 6.96 9.40 -3.66
CA THR A 352 7.91 10.40 -3.15
C THR A 352 7.26 11.42 -2.23
N VAL A 353 6.01 11.84 -2.50
CA VAL A 353 5.20 12.67 -1.60
C VAL A 353 4.74 11.87 -0.35
N CYS A 354 4.35 10.61 -0.53
CA CYS A 354 3.82 9.79 0.57
C CYS A 354 4.92 9.28 1.53
N HIS A 355 6.12 8.98 1.03
CA HIS A 355 7.20 8.37 1.80
C HIS A 355 8.57 8.99 1.45
N PRO A 356 8.83 10.24 1.87
CA PRO A 356 10.03 11.00 1.45
C PRO A 356 11.37 10.38 1.87
N SER A 357 11.39 9.57 2.93
CA SER A 357 12.59 8.86 3.43
C SER A 357 13.18 7.88 2.41
N LEU A 358 12.37 7.29 1.52
CA LEU A 358 12.84 6.41 0.44
C LEU A 358 12.93 7.10 -0.93
N TYR A 359 12.90 8.44 -0.97
CA TYR A 359 12.98 9.22 -2.21
C TYR A 359 14.09 8.77 -3.19
N ALA A 360 15.33 8.63 -2.69
CA ALA A 360 16.48 8.20 -3.48
C ALA A 360 16.35 6.76 -4.01
N TYR A 361 15.56 5.91 -3.34
CA TYR A 361 15.26 4.57 -3.85
C TYR A 361 14.15 4.58 -4.90
N TYR A 362 13.09 5.37 -4.72
CA TYR A 362 12.07 5.52 -5.76
C TYR A 362 12.63 6.10 -7.05
N PHE A 363 13.63 6.98 -6.97
CA PHE A 363 14.34 7.45 -8.15
C PHE A 363 15.22 6.35 -8.79
N GLU A 364 15.85 5.48 -8.00
CA GLU A 364 16.52 4.26 -8.50
C GLU A 364 15.53 3.33 -9.22
N CYS A 365 14.31 3.14 -8.69
CA CYS A 365 13.25 2.37 -9.35
C CYS A 365 12.89 2.98 -10.71
N LEU A 366 12.71 4.31 -10.76
CA LEU A 366 12.40 5.02 -12.01
C LEU A 366 13.55 4.88 -13.03
N GLN A 367 14.82 4.99 -12.59
CA GLN A 367 15.99 4.77 -13.43
C GLN A 367 15.96 3.39 -14.08
N VAL A 368 15.85 2.31 -13.30
CA VAL A 368 15.82 0.93 -13.83
C VAL A 368 14.66 0.67 -14.78
N ILE A 369 13.47 1.17 -14.45
CA ILE A 369 12.29 0.99 -15.30
C ILE A 369 12.46 1.73 -16.64
N THR A 370 13.10 2.90 -16.62
CA THR A 370 13.41 3.68 -17.82
C THR A 370 14.50 3.02 -18.67
N GLU A 371 15.57 2.55 -18.04
CA GLU A 371 16.67 1.80 -18.67
C GLU A 371 16.11 0.60 -19.46
N GLN A 372 15.14 -0.12 -18.88
CA GLN A 372 14.51 -1.30 -19.50
C GLN A 372 13.48 -0.94 -20.58
N ARG A 373 12.69 0.13 -20.40
CA ARG A 373 11.63 0.51 -21.35
C ARG A 373 12.12 1.28 -22.57
N HIS A 374 13.28 1.94 -22.47
CA HIS A 374 13.83 2.83 -23.49
C HIS A 374 12.84 3.92 -23.98
N SER A 375 11.91 4.36 -23.11
CA SER A 375 10.91 5.37 -23.45
C SER A 375 11.49 6.78 -23.37
N GLU A 376 11.28 7.57 -24.40
CA GLU A 376 11.69 8.99 -24.47
C GLU A 376 11.05 9.81 -23.33
N GLN A 377 9.77 9.58 -23.02
CA GLN A 377 9.06 10.28 -21.95
C GLN A 377 9.78 10.09 -20.60
N LEU A 378 10.04 8.84 -20.23
CA LEU A 378 10.73 8.53 -18.97
C LEU A 378 12.18 9.03 -18.97
N GLN A 379 12.87 9.00 -20.11
CA GLN A 379 14.23 9.56 -20.24
C GLN A 379 14.25 11.08 -20.03
N ILE A 380 13.28 11.80 -20.59
CA ILE A 380 13.09 13.24 -20.34
C ILE A 380 12.83 13.48 -18.84
N LYS A 381 11.93 12.72 -18.22
CA LYS A 381 11.65 12.84 -16.78
C LYS A 381 12.89 12.60 -15.90
N LEU A 382 13.70 11.58 -16.21
CA LEU A 382 14.97 11.34 -15.53
C LEU A 382 15.96 12.49 -15.71
N ALA A 383 16.09 13.02 -16.93
CA ALA A 383 16.97 14.14 -17.21
C ALA A 383 16.54 15.41 -16.46
N THR A 384 15.22 15.69 -16.41
CA THR A 384 14.65 16.78 -15.62
C THR A 384 14.96 16.62 -14.13
N LEU A 385 14.64 15.47 -13.53
CA LEU A 385 14.93 15.20 -12.11
C LEU A 385 16.44 15.31 -11.82
N THR A 386 17.29 14.77 -12.69
CA THR A 386 18.75 14.89 -12.53
C THR A 386 19.23 16.35 -12.57
N SER A 387 18.58 17.21 -13.35
CA SER A 387 18.84 18.66 -13.37
C SER A 387 18.29 19.42 -12.15
N GLU A 388 17.38 18.82 -11.38
CA GLU A 388 16.84 19.31 -10.11
C GLU A 388 17.67 18.82 -8.88
N ASP A 389 18.89 18.31 -9.11
CA ASP A 389 19.78 17.72 -8.11
C ASP A 389 19.17 16.50 -7.37
N VAL A 390 18.43 15.67 -8.11
CA VAL A 390 17.89 14.39 -7.64
C VAL A 390 18.90 13.28 -7.87
N PHE A 391 19.20 12.51 -6.82
CA PHE A 391 20.22 11.46 -6.85
C PHE A 391 19.66 10.12 -6.38
N SER A 392 20.02 9.04 -7.07
CA SER A 392 19.64 7.69 -6.67
C SER A 392 20.58 7.15 -5.59
N ARG A 393 20.19 6.06 -4.94
CA ARG A 393 21.12 5.33 -4.05
C ARG A 393 22.40 4.86 -4.76
N ARG A 394 22.33 4.58 -6.07
CA ARG A 394 23.51 4.22 -6.88
C ARG A 394 24.44 5.40 -7.07
N ASP A 395 23.88 6.58 -7.37
CA ASP A 395 24.64 7.83 -7.47
C ASP A 395 25.36 8.17 -6.17
N ILE A 396 24.67 7.97 -5.04
CA ILE A 396 25.19 8.18 -3.68
C ILE A 396 26.29 7.16 -3.34
N PHE A 397 26.06 5.87 -3.65
CA PHE A 397 27.06 4.81 -3.46
C PHE A 397 28.35 5.10 -4.25
N VAL A 398 28.22 5.48 -5.53
CA VAL A 398 29.35 5.85 -6.39
C VAL A 398 30.07 7.07 -5.81
N ALA A 399 29.35 8.08 -5.30
CA ALA A 399 29.93 9.25 -4.69
C ALA A 399 30.75 8.93 -3.42
N PHE A 400 30.22 8.14 -2.49
CA PHE A 400 30.98 7.72 -1.30
C PHE A 400 32.24 6.93 -1.68
N ARG A 401 32.10 5.98 -2.62
CA ARG A 401 33.22 5.17 -3.11
C ARG A 401 34.30 6.02 -3.78
N TYR A 402 33.94 7.06 -4.53
CA TYR A 402 34.90 7.98 -5.15
C TYR A 402 35.76 8.70 -4.11
N ILE A 403 35.17 9.05 -2.96
CA ILE A 403 35.83 9.75 -1.83
C ILE A 403 36.54 8.77 -0.87
N GLY A 404 36.70 7.50 -1.26
CA GLY A 404 37.38 6.49 -0.42
C GLY A 404 36.62 6.15 0.88
N ILE A 405 35.29 6.24 0.85
CA ILE A 405 34.41 5.89 1.97
C ILE A 405 33.65 4.61 1.60
N SER A 406 33.75 3.57 2.43
CA SER A 406 32.85 2.41 2.31
C SER A 406 31.44 2.82 2.71
N VAL A 407 30.43 2.26 2.03
CA VAL A 407 29.03 2.60 2.34
C VAL A 407 28.58 2.05 3.70
N ASP A 408 29.18 0.95 4.16
CA ASP A 408 28.98 0.43 5.52
C ASP A 408 29.53 1.39 6.61
N ASP A 409 30.58 2.15 6.29
CA ASP A 409 31.14 3.18 7.18
C ASP A 409 30.38 4.50 7.09
N ALA A 410 29.74 4.79 5.96
CA ALA A 410 29.17 6.10 5.63
C ALA A 410 28.06 6.55 6.61
N SER A 411 27.32 5.60 7.19
CA SER A 411 26.32 5.86 8.23
C SER A 411 26.93 6.27 9.58
N ASN A 412 28.15 5.80 9.87
CA ASN A 412 28.85 6.01 11.13
C ASN A 412 29.76 7.26 11.11
N LEU A 413 30.06 7.81 9.93
CA LEU A 413 30.87 9.01 9.77
C LEU A 413 30.05 10.28 9.97
N THR A 414 30.61 11.23 10.72
CA THR A 414 30.11 12.61 10.81
C THR A 414 30.49 13.40 9.55
N ASP A 415 29.73 14.46 9.27
CA ASP A 415 29.96 15.31 8.10
C ASP A 415 31.36 15.97 8.11
N GLY A 416 31.89 16.29 9.30
CA GLY A 416 33.27 16.73 9.46
C GLY A 416 34.28 15.69 8.97
N GLN A 417 34.15 14.43 9.41
CA GLN A 417 35.04 13.35 8.97
C GLN A 417 34.94 13.06 7.45
N ILE A 418 33.75 13.21 6.86
CA ILE A 418 33.56 13.08 5.41
C ILE A 418 34.30 14.21 4.67
N ARG A 419 34.16 15.46 5.13
CA ARG A 419 34.89 16.62 4.60
C ARG A 419 36.41 16.45 4.74
N ASP A 420 36.88 15.99 5.89
CA ASP A 420 38.32 15.88 6.17
C ASP A 420 38.96 14.76 5.31
N LYS A 421 38.26 13.64 5.10
CA LYS A 421 38.67 12.61 4.11
C LYS A 421 38.75 13.18 2.69
N PHE A 422 37.74 13.94 2.27
CA PHE A 422 37.73 14.61 0.96
C PHE A 422 38.90 15.59 0.80
N GLN A 423 39.20 16.40 1.82
CA GLN A 423 40.31 17.35 1.80
C GLN A 423 41.67 16.63 1.71
N ALA A 424 41.85 15.52 2.44
CA ALA A 424 43.06 14.70 2.37
C ALA A 424 43.25 14.05 0.98
N GLN A 425 42.19 13.75 0.25
CA GLN A 425 42.27 13.20 -1.11
C GLN A 425 42.46 14.30 -2.18
N GLN A 426 41.94 15.51 -1.97
CA GLN A 426 42.02 16.62 -2.94
C GLN A 426 43.46 17.02 -3.29
N SER A 427 44.42 16.94 -2.35
CA SER A 427 45.82 17.31 -2.59
C SER A 427 46.51 16.44 -3.65
N ASP A 428 46.06 15.20 -3.79
CA ASP A 428 46.74 14.16 -4.56
C ASP A 428 46.11 13.96 -5.96
N LEU A 429 44.99 14.64 -6.21
CA LEU A 429 44.22 14.56 -7.45
C LEU A 429 44.58 15.68 -8.44
N GLY A 430 44.62 15.35 -9.74
CA GLY A 430 44.71 16.34 -10.82
C GLY A 430 43.41 17.15 -10.97
N ALA A 431 43.48 18.36 -11.53
CA ALA A 431 42.39 19.34 -11.55
C ALA A 431 41.02 18.83 -12.03
N ALA A 432 40.98 17.94 -13.05
CA ALA A 432 39.73 17.34 -13.52
C ALA A 432 39.11 16.36 -12.51
N ALA A 433 39.94 15.53 -11.86
CA ALA A 433 39.50 14.62 -10.81
C ALA A 433 39.11 15.39 -9.52
N GLN A 434 39.77 16.51 -9.23
CA GLN A 434 39.35 17.41 -8.15
C GLN A 434 37.94 18.00 -8.38
N GLN A 435 37.55 18.29 -9.63
CA GLN A 435 36.18 18.72 -9.94
C GLN A 435 35.18 17.59 -9.75
N GLN A 436 35.46 16.40 -10.31
CA GLN A 436 34.59 15.23 -10.10
C GLN A 436 34.42 14.89 -8.60
N ALA A 437 35.50 14.98 -7.81
CA ALA A 437 35.42 14.81 -6.36
C ALA A 437 34.50 15.86 -5.71
N ARG A 438 34.53 17.13 -6.16
CA ARG A 438 33.61 18.18 -5.69
C ARG A 438 32.17 17.82 -6.03
N ASP A 439 31.90 17.41 -7.27
CA ASP A 439 30.55 17.02 -7.72
C ASP A 439 30.02 15.83 -6.90
N HIS A 440 30.87 14.85 -6.57
CA HIS A 440 30.52 13.74 -5.68
C HIS A 440 30.30 14.19 -4.22
N LEU A 441 31.10 15.11 -3.68
CA LEU A 441 30.88 15.66 -2.35
C LEU A 441 29.56 16.43 -2.27
N TYR A 442 29.21 17.18 -3.33
CA TYR A 442 27.95 17.89 -3.43
C TYR A 442 26.75 16.92 -3.36
N LYS A 443 26.80 15.81 -4.10
CA LYS A 443 25.78 14.73 -4.06
C LYS A 443 25.59 14.18 -2.64
N ILE A 444 26.69 13.88 -1.94
CA ILE A 444 26.63 13.38 -0.54
C ILE A 444 26.05 14.46 0.39
N GLY A 445 26.47 15.72 0.23
CA GLY A 445 25.97 16.84 1.01
C GLY A 445 24.47 17.05 0.82
N ARG A 446 23.97 16.98 -0.41
CA ARG A 446 22.52 17.03 -0.71
C ARG A 446 21.76 15.86 -0.09
N PHE A 447 22.27 14.63 -0.24
CA PHE A 447 21.65 13.43 0.35
C PHE A 447 21.55 13.49 1.89
N ARG A 448 22.60 13.98 2.56
CA ARG A 448 22.62 14.13 4.03
C ARG A 448 21.96 15.42 4.53
N ASN A 449 21.45 16.27 3.63
CA ASN A 449 20.98 17.63 3.92
C ASN A 449 22.03 18.48 4.69
N SER A 450 23.31 18.30 4.34
CA SER A 450 24.46 18.87 5.04
C SER A 450 25.00 20.11 4.34
N THR A 451 24.78 21.27 4.94
CA THR A 451 25.32 22.56 4.44
C THR A 451 26.85 22.58 4.45
N ILE A 452 27.50 21.93 5.42
CA ILE A 452 28.96 21.84 5.53
C ILE A 452 29.56 21.16 4.29
N LEU A 453 29.00 20.02 3.90
CA LEU A 453 29.46 19.26 2.73
C LEU A 453 29.13 19.99 1.41
N ILE A 454 27.97 20.64 1.34
CA ILE A 454 27.57 21.46 0.19
C ILE A 454 28.52 22.65 0.00
N ASN A 455 28.84 23.41 1.05
CA ASN A 455 29.74 24.55 0.94
C ASN A 455 31.18 24.11 0.61
N ALA A 456 31.67 23.06 1.28
CA ALA A 456 32.98 22.45 0.99
C ALA A 456 33.10 21.97 -0.48
N SER A 457 32.02 21.50 -1.09
CA SER A 457 32.00 21.09 -2.50
C SER A 457 32.06 22.28 -3.47
N ARG A 458 31.54 23.45 -3.08
CA ARG A 458 31.42 24.64 -3.94
C ARG A 458 32.68 25.50 -3.98
N GLN A 459 33.62 25.28 -3.07
CA GLN A 459 34.73 26.21 -2.77
C GLN A 459 34.23 27.64 -2.45
N SER A 460 32.99 27.78 -1.96
CA SER A 460 32.46 29.05 -1.50
C SER A 460 33.06 29.36 -0.13
N VAL A 461 33.75 30.51 -0.05
CA VAL A 461 34.28 31.05 1.19
C VAL A 461 33.20 31.97 1.76
N ASP A 462 32.28 31.36 2.50
CA ASP A 462 31.10 32.03 3.05
C ASP A 462 31.32 32.48 4.51
N THR A 463 32.36 32.00 5.18
CA THR A 463 32.75 32.41 6.54
C THR A 463 34.21 32.82 6.63
N TYR A 464 34.55 33.61 7.64
CA TYR A 464 35.92 34.05 7.89
C TYR A 464 36.86 32.88 8.24
N GLU A 465 36.36 31.89 8.98
CA GLU A 465 37.08 30.63 9.24
C GLU A 465 37.33 29.83 7.97
N ASP A 466 36.36 29.75 7.05
CA ASP A 466 36.55 29.11 5.74
C ASP A 466 37.58 29.88 4.89
N ALA A 467 37.65 31.22 5.04
CA ALA A 467 38.64 32.05 4.35
C ALA A 467 40.08 31.75 4.83
N LEU A 468 40.27 31.63 6.14
CA LEU A 468 41.55 31.25 6.75
C LEU A 468 41.94 29.81 6.37
N SER A 469 40.97 28.88 6.38
CA SER A 469 41.19 27.51 5.92
C SER A 469 41.54 27.43 4.44
N TRP A 470 40.89 28.26 3.59
CA TRP A 470 41.20 28.36 2.17
C TRP A 470 42.57 28.97 1.92
N LEU A 471 43.06 29.90 2.74
CA LEU A 471 44.42 30.42 2.67
C LEU A 471 45.45 29.32 3.01
N GLY A 472 45.22 28.57 4.10
CA GLY A 472 46.07 27.45 4.52
C GLY A 472 47.41 27.91 5.13
N ASN A 473 48.44 27.06 5.12
CA ASN A 473 49.79 27.38 5.62
C ASN A 473 49.88 27.80 7.11
N GLY A 474 49.03 27.26 7.98
CA GLY A 474 49.05 27.56 9.42
C GLY A 474 48.46 28.92 9.80
N VAL A 475 47.76 29.56 8.86
CA VAL A 475 47.04 30.81 9.04
C VAL A 475 45.81 30.62 9.96
N ASP A 476 45.64 31.52 10.93
CA ASP A 476 44.58 31.48 11.93
C ASP A 476 44.01 32.89 12.25
N LYS A 477 43.11 32.99 13.23
CA LYS A 477 42.51 34.26 13.67
C LYS A 477 43.50 35.25 14.30
N SER A 478 44.68 34.80 14.72
CA SER A 478 45.75 35.61 15.32
C SER A 478 46.78 36.11 14.30
N THR A 479 46.76 35.55 13.09
CA THR A 479 47.62 35.94 11.98
C THR A 479 47.33 37.38 11.53
N SER A 480 48.37 38.19 11.32
CA SER A 480 48.24 39.61 10.96
C SER A 480 47.76 39.80 9.52
N ASP A 481 47.01 40.89 9.29
CA ASP A 481 46.40 41.16 7.98
C ASP A 481 47.45 41.28 6.85
N ASP A 482 48.66 41.80 7.13
CA ASP A 482 49.77 41.83 6.16
C ASP A 482 50.24 40.42 5.75
N ALA A 483 50.26 39.47 6.69
CA ALA A 483 50.60 38.08 6.42
C ALA A 483 49.46 37.36 5.67
N LEU A 484 48.20 37.67 5.99
CA LEU A 484 47.02 37.19 5.25
C LEU A 484 47.07 37.65 3.80
N LEU A 485 47.37 38.93 3.54
CA LEU A 485 47.54 39.50 2.20
C LEU A 485 48.72 38.89 1.43
N ALA A 486 49.83 38.57 2.11
CA ALA A 486 50.98 37.92 1.48
C ALA A 486 50.65 36.47 1.06
N VAL A 487 49.99 35.68 1.93
CA VAL A 487 49.56 34.31 1.61
C VAL A 487 48.47 34.32 0.53
N TYR A 488 47.51 35.26 0.59
CA TYR A 488 46.51 35.48 -0.45
C TYR A 488 47.17 35.80 -1.80
N GLY A 489 48.10 36.76 -1.84
CA GLY A 489 48.80 37.16 -3.05
C GLY A 489 49.65 36.04 -3.68
N PHE A 490 50.13 35.09 -2.88
CA PHE A 490 50.77 33.87 -3.39
C PHE A 490 49.73 32.88 -3.97
N LYS A 491 48.61 32.67 -3.28
CA LYS A 491 47.59 31.68 -3.65
C LYS A 491 46.71 32.11 -4.83
N ALA A 492 46.36 33.38 -4.91
CA ALA A 492 45.60 33.97 -6.02
C ALA A 492 46.36 33.90 -7.37
N ARG A 493 47.70 33.86 -7.34
CA ARG A 493 48.53 33.61 -8.54
C ARG A 493 48.50 32.15 -9.02
N ALA A 494 48.01 31.23 -8.19
CA ALA A 494 47.93 29.80 -8.47
C ALA A 494 46.48 29.31 -8.75
N SER A 495 45.45 30.15 -8.60
CA SER A 495 44.05 29.80 -8.86
C SER A 495 43.24 31.02 -9.29
N SER A 496 42.83 31.07 -10.55
CA SER A 496 42.29 32.25 -11.22
C SER A 496 40.78 32.51 -11.06
N VAL A 497 40.05 31.68 -10.31
CA VAL A 497 38.58 31.61 -10.38
C VAL A 497 37.84 32.29 -9.20
N LEU A 498 38.52 32.57 -8.07
CA LEU A 498 37.90 33.05 -6.81
C LEU A 498 38.24 34.50 -6.43
N LEU A 499 38.44 35.37 -7.42
CA LEU A 499 38.98 36.72 -7.20
C LEU A 499 38.00 37.77 -6.64
N LEU A 500 36.68 37.58 -6.75
CA LEU A 500 35.70 38.65 -6.43
C LEU A 500 35.16 38.60 -4.99
N CYS A 501 34.72 37.46 -4.47
CA CYS A 501 34.13 37.40 -3.12
C CYS A 501 35.16 37.62 -1.98
N PHE A 502 36.45 37.39 -2.24
CA PHE A 502 37.50 37.46 -1.22
C PHE A 502 37.91 38.89 -0.83
N ALA A 503 37.72 39.86 -1.73
CA ALA A 503 38.15 41.24 -1.51
C ALA A 503 37.24 41.97 -0.50
N ASP A 504 35.92 41.73 -0.59
CA ASP A 504 34.93 42.43 0.23
C ASP A 504 35.09 42.11 1.73
N PHE A 505 35.32 40.83 2.07
CA PHE A 505 35.47 40.36 3.46
C PHE A 505 36.67 40.97 4.20
N PHE A 506 37.81 41.17 3.53
CA PHE A 506 38.98 41.82 4.14
C PHE A 506 38.81 43.33 4.26
N THR A 507 38.04 43.94 3.35
CA THR A 507 37.73 45.37 3.39
C THR A 507 36.82 45.70 4.58
N GLU A 508 35.84 44.84 4.89
CA GLU A 508 34.95 45.00 6.03
C GLU A 508 35.70 44.93 7.39
N ARG A 509 36.70 44.05 7.53
CA ARG A 509 37.53 43.98 8.75
C ARG A 509 38.33 45.27 8.98
N ARG A 510 38.82 45.89 7.89
CA ARG A 510 39.54 47.17 7.96
C ARG A 510 38.65 48.30 8.45
N GLU A 511 37.41 48.41 7.95
CA GLU A 511 36.45 49.41 8.43
C GLU A 511 36.07 49.21 9.91
N GLN A 512 35.97 47.96 10.38
CA GLN A 512 35.71 47.67 11.81
C GLN A 512 36.93 47.94 12.70
N GLY A 513 38.14 47.84 12.17
CA GLY A 513 39.39 48.21 12.85
C GLY A 513 39.57 49.73 12.98
N GLU A 514 39.40 50.47 11.89
CA GLU A 514 39.59 51.93 11.85
C GLU A 514 38.59 52.67 12.77
N ARG A 515 37.38 52.13 12.99
CA ARG A 515 36.41 52.68 13.96
C ARG A 515 36.80 52.56 15.44
N ARG A 516 37.86 51.83 15.80
CA ARG A 516 38.29 51.64 17.21
C ARG A 516 39.38 52.62 17.67
N HIS A 517 39.93 53.46 16.81
CA HIS A 517 41.01 54.40 17.17
C HIS A 517 40.73 55.84 16.67
N SER A 518 39.94 56.58 17.45
CA SER A 518 39.91 58.05 17.46
C SER A 518 39.40 58.56 18.81
N PRO A 519 40.19 59.36 19.56
CA PRO A 519 39.78 59.94 20.84
C PRO A 519 39.32 61.41 20.73
N GLU A 520 38.65 61.90 21.79
CA GLU A 520 38.33 63.31 22.09
C GLU A 520 37.31 64.03 21.15
N SER A 521 36.51 64.99 21.59
CA SER A 521 36.25 65.55 22.95
C SER A 521 34.83 66.15 23.03
N ALA A 522 34.40 66.50 24.24
CA ALA A 522 33.03 66.94 24.56
C ALA A 522 32.70 68.40 24.19
N ARG A 523 31.40 68.69 24.08
CA ARG A 523 30.82 69.87 24.76
C ARG A 523 29.38 69.64 25.21
N ASP A 524 29.16 69.89 26.50
CA ASP A 524 27.89 69.91 27.22
C ASP A 524 27.21 71.27 26.96
N ASP A 525 25.89 71.28 26.78
CA ASP A 525 25.10 72.38 27.35
C ASP A 525 23.64 71.98 27.59
N ARG A 526 23.15 72.33 28.78
CA ARG A 526 21.92 71.78 29.36
C ARG A 526 20.73 72.71 29.14
N LYS A 527 19.54 72.13 29.02
CA LYS A 527 18.35 72.57 29.77
C LYS A 527 17.22 71.53 29.74
N SER A 528 16.98 70.94 30.90
CA SER A 528 15.74 70.29 31.34
C SER A 528 15.08 71.21 32.41
N PRO A 529 14.00 70.84 33.13
CA PRO A 529 13.20 69.60 33.08
C PRO A 529 11.65 69.86 33.10
N GLU A 530 10.90 68.80 33.47
CA GLU A 530 9.48 68.79 33.95
C GLU A 530 8.39 68.88 32.85
N GLU A 531 7.30 68.10 32.82
CA GLU A 531 6.74 67.00 33.66
C GLU A 531 5.66 66.22 32.80
N GLN A 532 5.13 65.02 33.09
CA GLN A 532 5.51 63.83 33.88
C GLN A 532 4.56 62.63 33.49
N HIS A 533 4.97 61.37 33.72
CA HIS A 533 4.13 60.11 33.71
C HIS A 533 3.37 59.69 32.40
N ALA A 534 2.98 58.43 32.17
CA ALA A 534 3.53 57.13 32.58
C ALA A 534 2.96 55.95 31.75
N GLN A 535 3.76 54.88 31.69
CA GLN A 535 3.49 53.48 31.31
C GLN A 535 2.05 52.93 31.51
N GLN A 536 1.60 52.05 30.59
CA GLN A 536 1.04 50.72 30.93
C GLN A 536 0.81 49.78 29.71
N LEU A 537 1.39 48.58 29.77
CA LEU A 537 0.88 47.29 29.24
C LEU A 537 0.15 46.57 30.43
N PRO A 538 -0.42 45.33 30.38
CA PRO A 538 -0.57 44.31 29.32
C PRO A 538 -2.11 43.98 29.16
N PRO A 539 -2.70 42.75 29.11
CA PRO A 539 -2.21 41.38 28.85
C PRO A 539 -3.03 40.46 27.91
N TYR A 540 -2.38 39.34 27.56
CA TYR A 540 -2.89 37.99 27.26
C TYR A 540 -4.27 37.57 27.83
N TRP A 541 -5.07 36.87 27.00
CA TRP A 541 -5.90 35.69 27.29
C TRP A 541 -5.99 34.87 25.98
N GLY A 542 -6.17 33.55 25.92
CA GLY A 542 -6.39 32.53 26.96
C GLY A 542 -7.12 31.33 26.32
N ALA A 543 -6.62 30.10 26.50
CA ALA A 543 -7.21 28.92 25.88
C ALA A 543 -8.61 28.57 26.44
N ARG A 544 -9.40 27.81 25.68
CA ARG A 544 -10.54 27.04 26.20
C ARG A 544 -10.69 25.70 25.48
N ASP A 545 -10.91 24.67 26.27
CA ASP A 545 -11.25 23.32 25.88
C ASP A 545 -12.64 23.25 25.22
N TYR A 546 -12.79 22.34 24.24
CA TYR A 546 -13.98 21.52 23.99
C TYR A 546 -13.61 20.31 23.11
#